data_AF-A0A9D8KM93-F1
#
_entry.id   AF-A0A9D8KM93-F1
#
_cell.length_a   1.000
_cell.length_b   1.000
_cell.length_c   1.000
_cell.angle_alpha   90.00
_cell.angle_beta   90.00
_cell.angle_gamma   90.00
#
_symmetry.space_group_name_H-M   'P 1'
#
loop_
_entity.id
_entity.type
_entity.pdbx_description
1 polymer ?
#
loop_
_entity_poly.entity_id
_entity_poly.type
_entity_poly.pdbx_seq_one_letter_code
_entity_poly.pdbx_strand_id
1 'polypeptide(L)'
;MLNLEEQYENLYDFIKNFEILIQKNIFEGQNTEEVDSFGKEIMALCKAKVFNITLDDLKSLNSFNELLMRTPNTSKSYLISQVENFYTDIIEPSKDELY
;
A
#
# COMPACT_ATOMS: atom_id res chain seq x y z
N MET A 1 -21.02 -9.35 7.54
CA MET A 1 -20.47 -7.99 7.64
C MET A 1 -19.26 -8.06 8.55
N LEU A 2 -18.07 -7.90 7.99
CA LEU A 2 -16.86 -7.69 8.78
C LEU A 2 -17.01 -6.38 9.54
N ASN A 3 -16.50 -6.33 10.77
CA ASN A 3 -16.41 -5.06 11.51
C ASN A 3 -15.38 -4.18 10.79
N LEU A 4 -15.66 -2.88 10.64
CA LEU A 4 -14.71 -1.94 10.05
C LEU A 4 -13.36 -1.93 10.79
N GLU A 5 -13.38 -2.15 12.10
CA GLU A 5 -12.15 -2.35 12.89
C GLU A 5 -11.38 -3.60 12.46
N GLU A 6 -12.07 -4.72 12.22
CA GLU A 6 -11.45 -5.96 11.75
C GLU A 6 -10.85 -5.79 10.35
N GLN A 7 -11.53 -5.05 9.46
CA GLN A 7 -10.97 -4.71 8.15
C GLN A 7 -9.72 -3.83 8.26
N TYR A 8 -9.65 -2.91 9.24
CA TYR A 8 -8.44 -2.12 9.47
C TYR A 8 -7.29 -2.95 10.04
N GLU A 9 -7.55 -3.89 10.94
CA GLU A 9 -6.53 -4.83 11.42
C GLU A 9 -6.03 -5.73 10.27
N ASN A 10 -6.93 -6.26 9.45
CA ASN A 10 -6.55 -7.02 8.26
C ASN A 10 -5.72 -6.18 7.28
N LEU A 11 -6.14 -4.94 7.01
CA LEU A 11 -5.39 -4.01 6.16
C LEU A 11 -3.99 -3.75 6.73
N TYR A 12 -3.85 -3.60 8.05
CA TYR A 12 -2.55 -3.44 8.68
C TYR A 12 -1.62 -4.63 8.39
N ASP A 13 -2.11 -5.86 8.55
CA ASP A 13 -1.34 -7.07 8.26
C ASP A 13 -0.96 -7.16 6.77
N PHE A 14 -1.90 -6.82 5.87
CA PHE A 14 -1.61 -6.76 4.44
C PHE A 14 -0.55 -5.71 4.11
N ILE A 15 -0.62 -4.53 4.70
CA ILE A 15 0.40 -3.48 4.53
C ILE A 15 1.75 -3.97 5.01
N LYS A 16 1.84 -4.65 6.17
CA LYS A 16 3.11 -5.17 6.67
C LYS A 16 3.71 -6.24 5.77
N ASN A 17 2.88 -7.11 5.19
CA ASN A 17 3.33 -8.07 4.18
C ASN A 17 3.81 -7.38 2.90
N PHE A 18 3.11 -6.33 2.47
CA PHE A 18 3.48 -5.52 1.32
C PHE A 18 4.82 -4.80 1.53
N GLU A 19 5.04 -4.18 2.69
CA GLU A 19 6.31 -3.54 3.06
C GLU A 19 7.48 -4.55 2.99
N ILE A 20 7.31 -5.75 3.56
CA ILE A 20 8.31 -6.82 3.53
C ILE A 20 8.63 -7.24 2.09
N LEU A 21 7.61 -7.35 1.23
CA LEU A 21 7.77 -7.73 -0.16
C LEU A 21 8.63 -6.70 -0.92
N ILE A 22 8.31 -5.42 -0.76
CA ILE A 22 9.05 -4.33 -1.39
C ILE A 22 10.50 -4.29 -0.88
N GLN A 23 10.70 -4.38 0.44
CA GLN A 23 12.05 -4.38 1.04
C GLN A 23 12.90 -5.52 0.50
N LYS A 24 12.38 -6.76 0.45
CA LYS A 24 13.13 -7.92 -0.03
C LYS A 24 13.46 -7.85 -1.52
N ASN A 25 12.49 -7.45 -2.34
CA ASN A 25 12.61 -7.57 -3.79
C ASN A 25 13.20 -6.33 -4.48
N ILE A 26 13.17 -5.17 -3.82
CA ILE A 26 13.70 -3.91 -4.36
C ILE A 26 14.94 -3.45 -3.61
N PHE A 27 14.94 -3.57 -2.29
CA PHE A 27 15.95 -2.98 -1.41
C PHE A 27 16.85 -4.03 -0.73
N GLU A 28 16.89 -5.26 -1.25
CA GLU A 28 17.74 -6.35 -0.74
C GLU A 28 17.57 -6.62 0.76
N GLY A 29 16.36 -6.41 1.28
CA GLY A 29 16.03 -6.57 2.69
C GLY A 29 16.44 -5.41 3.59
N GLN A 30 16.93 -4.30 3.04
CA GLN A 30 17.18 -3.08 3.80
C GLN A 30 15.85 -2.42 4.18
N ASN A 31 15.72 -2.07 5.45
CA ASN A 31 14.62 -1.24 5.91
C ASN A 31 14.80 0.18 5.37
N THR A 32 13.81 0.65 4.62
CA THR A 32 13.75 2.02 4.11
C THR A 32 12.61 2.75 4.81
N GLU A 33 12.92 3.93 5.35
CA GLU A 33 11.92 4.80 6.00
C GLU A 33 10.79 5.15 5.02
N GLU A 34 11.09 5.23 3.73
CA GLU A 34 10.13 5.50 2.66
C GLU A 34 9.10 4.38 2.47
N VAL A 35 9.47 3.11 2.69
CA VAL A 35 8.51 1.98 2.61
C VAL A 35 7.52 2.02 3.77
N ASP A 36 8.01 2.23 5.00
CA ASP A 36 7.14 2.35 6.18
C ASP A 36 6.26 3.60 6.11
N SER A 37 6.81 4.72 5.61
CA SER A 37 6.05 5.96 5.41
C SER A 37 4.91 5.75 4.41
N PHE A 38 5.17 5.02 3.32
CA PHE A 38 4.12 4.69 2.35
C PHE A 38 3.04 3.78 2.93
N GLY A 39 3.41 2.75 3.68
CA GLY A 39 2.46 1.90 4.38
C GLY A 39 1.55 2.68 5.34
N LYS A 40 2.12 3.62 6.11
CA LYS A 40 1.36 4.49 7.01
C LYS A 40 0.39 5.41 6.27
N GLU A 41 0.81 6.01 5.17
CA GLU A 41 -0.08 6.88 4.36
C GLU A 41 -1.23 6.08 3.74
N ILE A 42 -0.98 4.87 3.24
CA ILE A 42 -2.06 3.97 2.75
C ILE A 42 -3.08 3.73 3.87
N MET A 43 -2.62 3.33 5.06
CA MET A 43 -3.50 3.06 6.20
C MET A 43 -4.32 4.29 6.59
N ALA A 44 -3.67 5.46 6.69
CA ALA A 44 -4.34 6.71 7.03
C ALA A 44 -5.40 7.09 5.98
N LEU A 45 -5.09 6.92 4.69
CA LEU A 45 -5.99 7.22 3.59
C LEU A 45 -7.21 6.28 3.58
N CYS A 46 -6.99 4.97 3.74
CA CYS A 46 -8.08 3.98 3.83
C CYS A 46 -9.00 4.27 5.02
N LYS A 47 -8.46 4.66 6.18
CA LYS A 47 -9.26 5.08 7.34
C LYS A 47 -10.03 6.36 7.09
N ALA A 48 -9.39 7.37 6.50
CA ALA A 48 -10.00 8.68 6.27
C ALA A 48 -11.16 8.63 5.26
N LYS A 49 -11.06 7.76 4.25
CA LYS A 49 -12.08 7.62 3.21
C LYS A 49 -12.91 6.33 3.34
N VAL A 50 -12.75 5.56 4.42
CA VAL A 50 -13.47 4.30 4.65
C VAL A 50 -13.38 3.38 3.43
N PHE A 51 -12.15 3.10 3.00
CA PHE A 51 -11.81 2.35 1.79
C PHE A 51 -12.31 2.92 0.43
N ASN A 52 -13.08 4.01 0.42
CA ASN A 52 -13.54 4.68 -0.80
C ASN A 52 -12.42 5.51 -1.46
N ILE A 53 -11.38 4.83 -1.90
CA ILE A 53 -10.19 5.39 -2.55
C ILE A 53 -10.00 4.74 -3.93
N THR A 54 -9.31 5.41 -4.83
CA THR A 54 -8.94 4.90 -6.15
C THR A 54 -7.46 4.53 -6.20
N LEU A 55 -7.05 3.81 -7.25
CA LEU A 55 -5.62 3.58 -7.51
C LEU A 55 -4.85 4.90 -7.70
N ASP A 56 -5.47 5.90 -8.32
CA ASP A 56 -4.87 7.21 -8.53
C ASP A 56 -4.66 7.96 -7.21
N ASP A 57 -5.53 7.79 -6.21
CA ASP A 57 -5.31 8.32 -4.87
C ASP A 57 -4.02 7.76 -4.26
N LEU A 58 -3.75 6.45 -4.42
CA LEU A 58 -2.51 5.83 -3.93
C LEU A 58 -1.27 6.34 -4.68
N LYS A 59 -1.35 6.41 -6.02
CA LYS A 59 -0.24 6.86 -6.86
C LYS A 59 0.04 8.36 -6.71
N SER A 60 -0.90 9.12 -6.15
CA SER A 60 -0.74 10.55 -5.87
C SER A 60 -0.16 10.83 -4.48
N LEU A 61 0.04 9.81 -3.63
CA LEU A 61 0.64 9.97 -2.31
C LEU A 61 2.08 10.50 -2.42
N ASN A 62 2.43 11.45 -1.57
CA ASN A 62 3.79 12.01 -1.53
C ASN A 62 4.80 10.92 -1.18
N SER A 63 4.47 10.06 -0.21
CA SER A 63 5.32 8.93 0.16
C SER A 63 5.52 7.93 -0.98
N PHE A 64 4.55 7.78 -1.89
CA PHE A 64 4.73 6.93 -3.08
C PHE A 64 5.76 7.53 -4.04
N ASN A 65 5.69 8.85 -4.27
CA ASN A 65 6.66 9.55 -5.11
C ASN A 65 8.07 9.49 -4.51
N GLU A 66 8.20 9.66 -3.20
CA GLU A 66 9.48 9.53 -2.49
C GLU A 66 10.04 8.10 -2.59
N LEU A 67 9.21 7.08 -2.36
CA LEU A 67 9.58 5.69 -2.52
C LEU A 67 10.02 5.37 -3.96
N LEU A 68 9.31 5.90 -4.96
CA LEU A 68 9.64 5.75 -6.36
C LEU A 68 10.98 6.42 -6.71
N MET A 69 11.31 7.56 -6.10
CA MET A 69 12.61 8.22 -6.27
C MET A 69 13.77 7.39 -5.69
N ARG A 70 13.54 6.70 -4.57
CA ARG A 70 14.53 5.80 -3.96
C ARG A 70 14.68 4.47 -4.67
N THR A 71 13.65 4.05 -5.39
CA THR A 71 13.62 2.77 -6.09
C THR A 71 14.61 2.77 -7.27
N PRO A 72 15.51 1.78 -7.36
CA PRO A 72 16.39 1.60 -8.52
C PRO A 72 15.59 1.60 -9.83
N ASN A 73 16.10 2.25 -10.87
CA ASN A 73 15.37 2.38 -12.15
C ASN A 73 14.91 1.04 -12.73
N THR A 74 15.71 -0.02 -12.55
CA THR A 74 15.40 -1.39 -12.99
C THR A 74 14.20 -2.01 -12.28
N SER A 75 13.82 -1.50 -11.10
CA SER A 75 12.77 -2.04 -10.24
C SER A 75 11.53 -1.13 -10.16
N LYS A 76 11.53 0.03 -10.83
CA LYS A 76 10.40 0.99 -10.79
C LYS A 76 9.11 0.40 -11.35
N SER A 77 9.19 -0.30 -12.49
CA SER A 77 8.02 -0.98 -13.06
C SER A 77 7.47 -2.02 -12.11
N TYR A 78 8.35 -2.79 -11.45
CA TYR A 78 7.95 -3.76 -10.44
C TYR A 78 7.23 -3.09 -9.27
N LEU A 79 7.77 -2.00 -8.70
CA LEU A 79 7.09 -1.25 -7.63
C LEU A 79 5.68 -0.81 -8.04
N ILE A 80 5.55 -0.21 -9.23
CA ILE A 80 4.26 0.27 -9.74
C ILE A 80 3.26 -0.89 -9.83
N SER A 81 3.66 -2.03 -10.41
CA SER A 81 2.80 -3.22 -10.47
C SER A 81 2.45 -3.79 -9.11
N GLN A 82 3.36 -3.74 -8.12
CA GLN A 82 3.03 -4.17 -6.77
C GLN A 82 1.98 -3.27 -6.10
N VAL A 83 2.02 -1.96 -6.33
CA VAL A 83 0.99 -1.03 -5.84
C VAL A 83 -0.35 -1.28 -6.54
N GLU A 84 -0.34 -1.52 -7.84
CA GLU A 84 -1.54 -1.86 -8.62
C GLU A 84 -2.19 -3.15 -8.11
N ASN A 85 -1.39 -4.20 -7.89
CA ASN A 85 -1.86 -5.47 -7.34
C ASN A 85 -2.39 -5.29 -5.92
N PHE A 86 -1.69 -4.55 -5.06
CA PHE A 86 -2.15 -4.30 -3.69
C PHE A 86 -3.52 -3.59 -3.67
N TYR A 87 -3.71 -2.59 -4.53
CA TYR A 87 -5.00 -1.93 -4.67
C TYR A 87 -6.09 -2.91 -5.12
N THR A 88 -5.82 -3.68 -6.18
CA THR A 88 -6.81 -4.55 -6.84
C THR A 88 -7.18 -5.75 -5.96
N ASP A 89 -6.21 -6.35 -5.28
CA ASP A 89 -6.40 -7.60 -4.54
C ASP A 89 -6.84 -7.37 -3.10
N ILE A 90 -6.50 -6.21 -2.51
CA ILE A 90 -6.73 -5.93 -1.08
C ILE A 90 -7.72 -4.79 -0.88
N ILE A 91 -7.44 -3.61 -1.43
CA ILE A 91 -8.22 -2.40 -1.09
C ILE A 91 -9.57 -2.37 -1.80
N GLU A 92 -9.59 -2.67 -3.10
CA GLU A 92 -10.80 -2.61 -3.91
C GLU A 92 -11.91 -3.55 -3.40
N PRO A 93 -11.64 -4.83 -3.08
CA PRO A 93 -12.63 -5.74 -2.53
C PRO A 93 -13.17 -5.29 -1.16
N SER A 94 -12.37 -4.60 -0.35
CA SER A 94 -12.83 -4.08 0.96
C SER A 94 -13.97 -3.05 0.82
N LYS A 95 -14.16 -2.44 -0.36
CA LYS A 95 -15.31 -1.54 -0.61
C LYS A 95 -16.63 -2.29 -0.72
N ASP A 96 -16.62 -3.44 -1.37
CA ASP A 96 -17.81 -4.26 -1.60
C ASP A 96 -18.24 -4.98 -0.33
N GLU A 97 -17.32 -5.28 0.59
CA GLU A 97 -17.61 -5.87 1.90
C GLU A 97 -18.34 -4.93 2.88
N LEU A 98 -18.40 -3.63 2.56
CA LEU A 98 -19.09 -2.62 3.38
C LEU A 98 -20.59 -2.51 3.09
N TYR A 99 -21.08 -3.11 2.00
CA TYR A 99 -22.47 -3.01 1.52
C TYR A 99 -23.15 -4.37 1.38
#